data_AF-U7UCL3-F1
#
_entry.id   AF-U7UCL3-F1
#
_cell.length_a   1.000
_cell.length_b   1.000
_cell.length_c   1.000
_cell.angle_alpha   90.00
_cell.angle_beta   90.00
_cell.angle_gamma   90.00
#
_symmetry.space_group_name_H-M   'P 1'
#
loop_
_entity.id
_entity.type
_entity.pdbx_description
1 polymer ?
#
loop_
_entity_poly.entity_id
_entity_poly.type
_entity_poly.pdbx_seq_one_letter_code
_entity_poly.pdbx_strand_id
1 'polypeptide(L)'
;MQVKYNVTGARRKKLVKVISDTTGAKAEYKFMPTCNYEIDYFTVTKDGTLEFDDRADSEEIEQVIEAIAAAGFDCEPQDGADAEVEKVFEAEENAPQGETGDLTVEISLDKVSVGNLTKLLDAKGTLIRKALGIEDLRIEVKEDRVSFPWFAELPDADSVKACTHFIAALCEMSRNAKRVTAAEKDVDNEKYAFRCFLLRLGFIGAEYKAERKILLKNLTGSSAFKNGDADHEISE
;
A
#
# COMPACT_ATOMS: atom_id res chain seq x y z
N MET A 1 -25.41 -3.83 6.74
CA MET A 1 -24.36 -3.59 5.72
C MET A 1 -22.98 -3.47 6.36
N GLN A 2 -21.88 -3.61 5.60
CA GLN A 2 -20.51 -3.50 6.15
C GLN A 2 -19.57 -2.81 5.17
N VAL A 3 -18.63 -1.97 5.58
CA VAL A 3 -17.60 -1.36 4.74
C VAL A 3 -16.23 -1.67 5.31
N LYS A 4 -15.32 -2.22 4.50
CA LYS A 4 -13.99 -2.64 4.94
C LYS A 4 -12.99 -1.51 4.74
N TYR A 5 -12.36 -1.06 5.83
CA TYR A 5 -11.29 -0.07 5.81
C TYR A 5 -9.93 -0.66 6.20
N ASN A 6 -9.88 -1.93 6.65
CA ASN A 6 -8.65 -2.67 7.02
C ASN A 6 -7.71 -1.90 7.97
N VAL A 7 -8.27 -1.03 8.84
CA VAL A 7 -7.49 -0.18 9.75
C VAL A 7 -7.40 -0.77 11.16
N THR A 8 -6.19 -0.84 11.70
CA THR A 8 -5.94 -1.37 13.05
C THR A 8 -5.29 -0.34 13.98
N GLY A 9 -5.34 -0.60 15.29
CA GLY A 9 -4.62 0.17 16.32
C GLY A 9 -4.99 1.66 16.36
N ALA A 10 -4.04 2.54 16.07
CA ALA A 10 -4.23 4.00 16.18
C ALA A 10 -5.11 4.56 15.05
N ARG A 11 -5.03 4.00 13.84
CA ARG A 11 -5.91 4.38 12.72
C ARG A 11 -7.35 3.94 13.00
N ARG A 12 -7.55 2.77 13.61
CA ARG A 12 -8.87 2.32 14.08
C ARG A 12 -9.49 3.28 15.10
N LYS A 13 -8.70 3.77 16.07
CA LYS A 13 -9.18 4.79 17.02
C LYS A 13 -9.54 6.11 16.35
N LYS A 14 -8.81 6.51 15.30
CA LYS A 14 -9.17 7.68 14.49
C LYS A 14 -10.47 7.45 13.72
N LEU A 15 -10.67 6.28 13.13
CA LEU A 15 -11.92 5.92 12.44
C LEU A 15 -13.12 6.01 13.40
N VAL A 16 -12.99 5.38 14.58
CA VAL A 16 -13.99 5.45 15.65
C VAL A 16 -14.27 6.89 16.08
N LYS A 17 -13.22 7.72 16.16
CA LYS A 17 -13.38 9.13 16.52
C LYS A 17 -14.15 9.90 15.44
N VAL A 18 -13.81 9.71 14.16
CA VAL A 18 -14.53 10.35 13.04
C VAL A 18 -16.01 10.00 13.09
N ILE A 19 -16.35 8.70 13.23
CA ILE A 19 -17.74 8.26 13.31
C ILE A 19 -18.45 8.88 14.52
N SER A 20 -17.80 8.88 15.69
CA SER A 20 -18.34 9.46 16.93
C SER A 20 -18.54 10.98 16.83
N ASP A 21 -17.64 11.69 16.16
CA ASP A 21 -17.73 13.14 15.93
C ASP A 21 -18.85 13.46 14.92
N THR A 22 -19.05 12.63 13.89
CA THR A 22 -20.10 12.80 12.87
C THR A 22 -21.50 12.49 13.41
N THR A 23 -21.67 11.36 14.11
CA THR A 23 -22.98 10.97 14.66
C THR A 23 -23.30 11.68 15.98
N GLY A 24 -22.31 12.34 16.60
CA GLY A 24 -22.41 12.89 17.95
C GLY A 24 -22.58 11.82 19.04
N ALA A 25 -22.58 10.54 18.69
CA ALA A 25 -22.74 9.43 19.62
C ALA A 25 -21.40 9.00 20.22
N LYS A 26 -21.42 8.57 21.48
CA LYS A 26 -20.21 8.17 22.18
C LYS A 26 -19.76 6.77 21.76
N ALA A 27 -18.49 6.63 21.39
CA ALA A 27 -17.88 5.33 21.16
C ALA A 27 -17.66 4.52 22.46
N GLU A 28 -18.25 3.33 22.52
CA GLU A 28 -18.08 2.37 23.62
C GLU A 28 -17.22 1.18 23.17
N TYR A 29 -16.13 0.91 23.88
CA TYR A 29 -15.24 -0.22 23.59
C TYR A 29 -15.77 -1.50 24.23
N LYS A 30 -16.19 -2.47 23.41
CA LYS A 30 -16.53 -3.82 23.86
C LYS A 30 -15.24 -4.59 24.05
N PHE A 31 -14.99 -5.00 25.29
CA PHE A 31 -13.81 -5.75 25.71
C PHE A 31 -13.74 -7.14 25.06
N MET A 32 -12.87 -8.02 25.53
CA MET A 32 -12.78 -9.39 25.01
C MET A 32 -14.13 -10.13 25.14
N PRO A 33 -14.51 -10.99 24.16
CA PRO A 33 -13.68 -11.50 23.06
C PRO A 33 -13.68 -10.62 21.79
N THR A 34 -14.67 -9.75 21.59
CA THR A 34 -14.87 -9.07 20.30
C THR A 34 -13.92 -7.90 20.08
N CYS A 35 -13.57 -7.16 21.14
CA CYS A 35 -12.71 -5.98 21.02
C CYS A 35 -13.28 -4.90 20.08
N ASN A 36 -14.60 -4.84 19.87
CA ASN A 36 -15.30 -3.94 18.95
C ASN A 36 -15.52 -2.54 19.55
N TYR A 37 -15.80 -1.54 18.73
CA TYR A 37 -16.36 -0.27 19.20
C TYR A 37 -17.80 -0.15 18.71
N GLU A 38 -18.73 0.12 19.61
CA GLU A 38 -20.11 0.44 19.28
C GLU A 38 -20.30 1.96 19.36
N ILE A 39 -20.92 2.52 18.33
CA ILE A 39 -21.17 3.95 18.16
C ILE A 39 -22.60 4.06 17.62
N ASP A 40 -23.56 4.02 18.53
CA ASP A 40 -24.98 3.94 18.20
C ASP A 40 -25.30 2.77 17.24
N TYR A 41 -25.83 3.02 16.04
CA TYR A 41 -26.11 2.00 15.03
C TYR A 41 -24.86 1.48 14.27
N PHE A 42 -23.68 2.05 14.55
CA PHE A 42 -22.43 1.68 13.89
C PHE A 42 -21.55 0.83 14.81
N THR A 43 -20.93 -0.20 14.25
CA THR A 43 -19.95 -1.05 14.94
C THR A 43 -18.63 -1.07 14.17
N VAL A 44 -17.53 -0.68 14.81
CA VAL A 44 -16.19 -0.81 14.24
C VAL A 44 -15.52 -2.07 14.79
N THR A 45 -15.32 -3.07 13.94
CA THR A 45 -14.73 -4.35 14.30
C THR A 45 -13.24 -4.24 14.62
N LYS A 46 -12.67 -5.27 15.25
CA LYS A 46 -11.23 -5.35 15.58
C LYS A 46 -10.31 -5.13 14.38
N ASP A 47 -10.72 -5.63 13.21
CA ASP A 47 -9.96 -5.61 11.98
C ASP A 47 -10.16 -4.32 11.16
N GLY A 48 -11.00 -3.39 11.66
CA GLY A 48 -11.23 -2.10 11.02
C GLY A 48 -12.33 -2.13 9.95
N THR A 49 -13.31 -3.02 10.10
CA THR A 49 -14.55 -3.01 9.31
C THR A 49 -15.59 -2.16 10.04
N LEU A 50 -16.28 -1.29 9.30
CA LEU A 50 -17.47 -0.59 9.78
C LEU A 50 -18.69 -1.42 9.44
N GLU A 51 -19.49 -1.79 10.43
CA GLU A 51 -20.76 -2.50 10.27
C GLU A 51 -21.89 -1.56 10.72
N PHE A 52 -23.01 -1.55 10.00
CA PHE A 52 -24.20 -0.81 10.39
C PHE A 52 -25.46 -1.57 9.99
N ASP A 53 -26.47 -1.52 10.84
CA ASP A 53 -27.77 -2.17 10.62
C ASP A 53 -28.62 -1.32 9.66
N ASP A 54 -29.59 -1.95 9.02
CA ASP A 54 -30.59 -1.39 8.10
C ASP A 54 -31.51 -0.36 8.80
N ARG A 55 -31.37 -0.24 10.13
CA ARG A 55 -32.08 0.73 10.99
C ARG A 55 -31.39 2.10 11.06
N ALA A 56 -30.15 2.23 10.63
CA ALA A 56 -29.50 3.54 10.55
C ALA A 56 -30.15 4.36 9.42
N ASP A 57 -30.44 5.63 9.69
CA ASP A 57 -31.02 6.52 8.70
C ASP A 57 -30.07 6.63 7.50
N SER A 58 -30.57 6.48 6.28
CA SER A 58 -29.73 6.47 5.07
C SER A 58 -28.91 7.74 4.90
N GLU A 59 -29.46 8.88 5.33
CA GLU A 59 -28.76 10.17 5.36
C GLU A 59 -27.59 10.18 6.37
N GLU A 60 -27.75 9.55 7.53
CA GLU A 60 -26.67 9.44 8.53
C GLU A 60 -25.56 8.50 8.04
N ILE A 61 -25.91 7.40 7.36
CA ILE A 61 -24.94 6.49 6.76
C ILE A 61 -24.10 7.22 5.71
N GLU A 62 -24.73 7.97 4.81
CA GLU A 62 -24.02 8.74 3.78
C GLU A 62 -23.09 9.79 4.39
N GLN A 63 -23.54 10.56 5.38
CA GLN A 63 -22.71 11.54 6.08
C GLN A 63 -21.50 10.90 6.77
N VAL A 64 -21.68 9.73 7.39
CA VAL A 64 -20.58 8.99 8.03
C VAL A 64 -19.58 8.50 6.99
N ILE A 65 -20.03 7.94 5.87
CA ILE A 65 -19.14 7.49 4.79
C ILE A 65 -18.38 8.68 4.18
N GLU A 66 -19.05 9.80 3.92
CA GLU A 66 -18.42 11.02 3.39
C GLU A 66 -17.40 11.58 4.37
N ALA A 67 -17.71 11.64 5.67
CA ALA A 67 -16.78 12.10 6.70
C ALA A 67 -15.56 11.17 6.82
N ILE A 68 -15.75 9.86 6.67
CA ILE A 68 -14.66 8.88 6.68
C ILE A 68 -13.77 9.05 5.42
N ALA A 69 -14.37 9.26 4.25
CA ALA A 69 -13.65 9.55 3.02
C ALA A 69 -12.88 10.87 3.11
N ALA A 70 -13.49 11.93 3.64
CA ALA A 70 -12.85 13.22 3.90
C ALA A 70 -11.70 13.12 4.92
N ALA A 71 -11.79 12.18 5.86
CA ALA A 71 -10.72 11.86 6.80
C ALA A 71 -9.60 10.99 6.18
N GLY A 72 -9.70 10.64 4.89
CA GLY A 72 -8.67 9.95 4.12
C GLY A 72 -8.56 8.45 4.44
N PHE A 73 -9.69 7.81 4.74
CA PHE A 73 -9.77 6.35 4.86
C PHE A 73 -10.23 5.75 3.54
N ASP A 74 -9.34 5.01 2.88
CA ASP A 74 -9.65 4.24 1.68
C ASP A 74 -10.52 3.03 2.05
N CYS A 75 -11.73 2.94 1.48
CA CYS A 75 -12.59 1.77 1.57
C CYS A 75 -12.27 0.78 0.43
N GLU A 76 -12.34 -0.52 0.70
CA GLU A 76 -12.32 -1.49 -0.40
C GLU A 76 -13.64 -1.41 -1.19
N PRO A 77 -13.60 -1.47 -2.53
CA PRO A 77 -14.80 -1.46 -3.36
C PRO A 77 -15.66 -2.68 -3.00
N GLN A 78 -16.90 -2.42 -2.63
CA GLN A 78 -17.85 -3.45 -2.27
C GLN A 78 -18.64 -3.87 -3.51
N ASP A 79 -18.42 -5.11 -3.95
CA ASP A 79 -19.19 -5.75 -5.02
C ASP A 79 -20.67 -5.85 -4.60
N GLY A 80 -21.55 -5.09 -5.25
CA GLY A 80 -23.01 -5.32 -5.16
C GLY A 80 -23.92 -4.10 -5.25
N ALA A 81 -24.26 -3.73 -6.49
CA ALA A 81 -25.50 -3.08 -6.96
C ALA A 81 -25.74 -1.57 -6.71
N ASP A 82 -25.57 -0.84 -7.81
CA ASP A 82 -26.34 0.31 -8.31
C ASP A 82 -26.45 1.59 -7.45
N ALA A 83 -25.54 2.54 -7.73
CA ALA A 83 -25.88 3.79 -8.41
C ALA A 83 -24.61 4.56 -8.81
N GLU A 84 -24.31 4.48 -10.11
CA GLU A 84 -23.75 5.55 -10.95
C GLU A 84 -22.89 6.64 -10.29
N VAL A 85 -21.57 6.46 -10.34
CA VAL A 85 -20.67 7.55 -10.73
C VAL A 85 -19.75 7.03 -11.83
N GLU A 86 -20.09 7.39 -13.06
CA GLU A 86 -19.20 7.25 -14.20
C GLU A 86 -17.88 7.98 -13.92
N LYS A 87 -16.80 7.20 -13.95
CA LYS A 87 -15.49 7.48 -14.54
C LYS A 87 -14.99 8.93 -14.55
N VAL A 88 -13.82 9.09 -13.93
CA VAL A 88 -12.62 9.55 -14.65
C VAL A 88 -11.42 8.80 -14.07
N PHE A 89 -10.99 7.74 -14.74
CA PHE A 89 -9.66 7.71 -15.39
C PHE A 89 -9.00 9.09 -15.50
N GLU A 90 -8.08 9.35 -14.59
CA GLU A 90 -6.89 10.15 -14.81
C GLU A 90 -5.76 9.37 -14.08
N ALA A 91 -4.80 8.67 -14.70
CA ALA A 91 -4.20 8.86 -16.01
C ALA A 91 -3.95 10.33 -16.33
N GLU A 92 -3.48 11.09 -15.34
CA GLU A 92 -2.66 12.27 -15.62
C GLU A 92 -1.29 11.78 -16.10
N GLU A 93 -1.26 11.50 -17.39
CA GLU A 93 -0.14 11.84 -18.24
C GLU A 93 0.15 13.33 -18.03
N ASN A 94 1.15 13.65 -17.20
CA ASN A 94 1.77 14.97 -17.21
C ASN A 94 3.24 14.79 -17.58
N ALA A 95 3.45 14.56 -18.87
CA ALA A 95 4.73 14.83 -19.50
C ALA A 95 4.79 16.32 -19.87
N PRO A 96 5.85 17.03 -19.47
CA PRO A 96 6.62 17.81 -20.39
C PRO A 96 7.82 16.96 -20.81
N GLN A 97 7.85 16.66 -22.09
CA GLN A 97 8.96 16.03 -22.77
C GLN A 97 10.22 16.91 -22.61
N GLY A 98 11.20 16.41 -21.88
CA GLY A 98 12.58 16.88 -21.88
C GLY A 98 13.45 15.76 -22.42
N GLU A 99 14.30 16.09 -23.39
CA GLU A 99 15.11 15.18 -24.18
C GLU A 99 16.13 14.37 -23.36
N THR A 100 15.75 13.18 -22.87
CA THR A 100 16.51 11.92 -22.70
C THR A 100 15.57 10.89 -22.04
N GLY A 101 15.67 9.61 -22.38
CA GLY A 101 14.64 8.59 -22.16
C GLY A 101 14.47 8.07 -20.73
N ASP A 102 14.33 8.96 -19.75
CA ASP A 102 14.37 8.64 -18.32
C ASP A 102 12.94 8.54 -17.76
N LEU A 103 12.54 7.36 -17.29
CA LEU A 103 11.25 7.16 -16.62
C LEU A 103 11.36 7.61 -15.16
N THR A 104 10.68 8.72 -14.83
CA THR A 104 10.59 9.23 -13.46
C THR A 104 9.18 9.04 -12.92
N VAL A 105 9.05 8.31 -11.82
CA VAL A 105 7.78 8.19 -11.08
C VAL A 105 7.69 9.33 -10.07
N GLU A 106 6.55 10.02 -9.98
CA GLU A 106 6.32 11.08 -8.99
C GLU A 106 5.14 10.72 -8.08
N ILE A 107 5.29 10.97 -6.78
CA ILE A 107 4.25 10.75 -5.76
C ILE A 107 4.15 11.98 -4.86
N SER A 108 2.92 12.41 -4.56
CA SER A 108 2.66 13.55 -3.69
C SER A 108 3.24 13.35 -2.27
N LEU A 109 3.83 14.42 -1.71
CA LEU A 109 4.57 14.36 -0.44
C LEU A 109 3.68 13.94 0.75
N ASP A 110 2.38 14.24 0.70
CA ASP A 110 1.39 13.86 1.73
C ASP A 110 1.13 12.35 1.80
N LYS A 111 1.38 11.63 0.70
CA LYS A 111 1.17 10.18 0.60
C LYS A 111 2.37 9.36 1.08
N VAL A 112 3.48 10.01 1.43
CA VAL A 112 4.75 9.35 1.75
C VAL A 112 5.38 9.90 3.03
N SER A 113 5.98 9.02 3.83
CA SER A 113 6.81 9.45 4.96
C SER A 113 8.27 9.35 4.54
N VAL A 114 8.85 10.47 4.05
CA VAL A 114 10.22 10.51 3.50
C VAL A 114 11.23 9.89 4.46
N GLY A 115 11.20 10.24 5.74
CA GLY A 115 12.14 9.69 6.73
C GLY A 115 12.01 8.19 6.95
N ASN A 116 10.80 7.62 6.82
CA ASN A 116 10.61 6.17 6.87
C ASN A 116 10.97 5.50 5.55
N LEU A 117 10.69 6.16 4.42
CA LEU A 117 11.03 5.70 3.09
C LEU A 117 12.54 5.56 2.94
N THR A 118 13.32 6.59 3.31
CA THR A 118 14.78 6.54 3.30
C THR A 118 15.29 5.36 4.11
N LYS A 119 14.80 5.16 5.35
CA LYS A 119 15.21 4.01 6.18
C LYS A 119 14.84 2.66 5.55
N LEU A 120 13.73 2.60 4.83
CA LEU A 120 13.29 1.38 4.15
C LEU A 120 14.19 1.06 2.95
N LEU A 121 14.53 2.10 2.17
CA LEU A 121 15.46 2.01 1.06
C LEU A 121 16.87 1.66 1.55
N ASP A 122 17.32 2.19 2.67
CA ASP A 122 18.60 1.81 3.29
C ASP A 122 18.61 0.34 3.73
N ALA A 123 17.54 -0.10 4.41
CA ALA A 123 17.47 -1.46 4.94
C ALA A 123 17.34 -2.56 3.87
N LYS A 124 16.94 -2.19 2.65
CA LYS A 124 16.63 -3.12 1.55
C LYS A 124 17.30 -2.74 0.24
N GLY A 125 18.23 -1.80 0.27
CA GLY A 125 18.71 -1.13 -0.94
C GLY A 125 19.37 -2.08 -1.91
N THR A 126 20.20 -3.02 -1.42
CA THR A 126 20.82 -4.04 -2.27
C THR A 126 19.79 -4.90 -3.00
N LEU A 127 18.77 -5.39 -2.29
CA LEU A 127 17.70 -6.18 -2.89
C LEU A 127 16.89 -5.38 -3.89
N ILE A 128 16.52 -4.13 -3.57
CA ILE A 128 15.71 -3.29 -4.46
C ILE A 128 16.50 -2.93 -5.73
N ARG A 129 17.78 -2.57 -5.59
CA ARG A 129 18.68 -2.31 -6.74
C ARG A 129 18.74 -3.51 -7.68
N LYS A 130 18.98 -4.71 -7.13
CA LYS A 130 19.01 -5.95 -7.93
C LYS A 130 17.65 -6.26 -8.56
N ALA A 131 16.56 -6.20 -7.79
CA ALA A 131 15.21 -6.51 -8.26
C ALA A 131 14.80 -5.63 -9.45
N LEU A 132 15.05 -4.32 -9.36
CA LEU A 132 14.69 -3.36 -10.40
C LEU A 132 15.75 -3.26 -11.51
N GLY A 133 16.95 -3.80 -11.30
CA GLY A 133 18.05 -3.68 -12.25
C GLY A 133 18.62 -2.26 -12.34
N ILE A 134 18.58 -1.51 -11.24
CA ILE A 134 18.99 -0.10 -11.16
C ILE A 134 20.27 0.04 -10.33
N GLU A 135 21.12 0.99 -10.73
CA GLU A 135 22.34 1.32 -9.98
C GLU A 135 22.06 2.35 -8.87
N ASP A 136 21.17 3.30 -9.16
CA ASP A 136 20.84 4.41 -8.27
C ASP A 136 19.44 4.26 -7.68
N LEU A 137 19.35 4.40 -6.35
CA LEU A 137 18.11 4.33 -5.57
C LEU A 137 17.77 5.68 -4.91
N ARG A 138 18.42 6.77 -5.35
CA ARG A 138 18.15 8.11 -4.81
C ARG A 138 16.70 8.51 -5.04
N ILE A 139 16.19 9.30 -4.10
CA ILE A 139 14.88 9.95 -4.22
C ILE A 139 15.10 11.45 -4.21
N GLU A 140 14.39 12.17 -5.07
CA GLU A 140 14.42 13.62 -5.12
C GLU A 140 13.17 14.16 -4.44
N VAL A 141 13.36 14.95 -3.39
CA VAL A 141 12.24 15.56 -2.65
C VAL A 141 12.09 16.99 -3.14
N LYS A 142 10.95 17.28 -3.77
CA LYS A 142 10.52 18.61 -4.19
C LYS A 142 9.52 19.17 -3.16
N GLU A 143 9.01 20.39 -3.39
CA GLU A 143 8.13 21.08 -2.44
C GLU A 143 6.83 20.32 -2.14
N ASP A 144 6.23 19.70 -3.15
CA ASP A 144 4.91 19.05 -3.09
C ASP A 144 4.94 17.54 -3.42
N ARG A 145 6.09 17.03 -3.87
CA ARG A 145 6.21 15.66 -4.41
C ARG A 145 7.58 15.04 -4.17
N VAL A 146 7.63 13.71 -4.23
CA VAL A 146 8.84 12.90 -4.25
C VAL A 146 8.96 12.24 -5.62
N SER A 147 10.10 12.43 -6.27
CA SER A 147 10.43 11.86 -7.58
C SER A 147 11.42 10.70 -7.41
N PHE A 148 11.23 9.66 -8.22
CA PHE A 148 12.02 8.43 -8.25
C PHE A 148 12.70 8.29 -9.63
N PRO A 149 13.85 8.96 -9.85
CA PRO A 149 14.59 8.91 -11.11
C PRO A 149 15.45 7.63 -11.17
N TRP A 150 14.80 6.47 -11.07
CA TRP A 150 15.47 5.16 -10.95
C TRP A 150 15.77 4.51 -12.30
N PHE A 151 15.03 4.87 -13.35
CA PHE A 151 15.07 4.19 -14.64
C PHE A 151 15.66 5.10 -15.71
N ALA A 152 16.88 4.80 -16.13
CA ALA A 152 17.56 5.48 -17.24
C ALA A 152 17.06 5.02 -18.63
N GLU A 153 16.42 3.86 -18.69
CA GLU A 153 15.80 3.32 -19.90
C GLU A 153 14.35 2.93 -19.57
N LEU A 154 13.42 3.27 -20.48
CA LEU A 154 12.03 2.87 -20.39
C LEU A 154 11.91 1.33 -20.50
N PRO A 155 11.50 0.63 -19.42
CA PRO A 155 11.24 -0.80 -19.47
C PRO A 155 10.02 -1.13 -20.36
N ASP A 156 9.76 -2.42 -20.56
CA ASP A 156 8.50 -2.88 -21.13
C ASP A 156 7.29 -2.42 -20.27
N ALA A 157 6.11 -2.31 -20.88
CA ALA A 157 4.92 -1.76 -20.22
C ALA A 157 4.53 -2.51 -18.94
N ASP A 158 4.72 -3.84 -18.90
CA ASP A 158 4.42 -4.65 -17.72
C ASP A 158 5.45 -4.37 -16.60
N SER A 159 6.73 -4.19 -16.96
CA SER A 159 7.77 -3.77 -16.02
C SER A 159 7.52 -2.36 -15.48
N VAL A 160 7.12 -1.40 -16.32
CA VAL A 160 6.73 -0.06 -15.87
C VAL A 160 5.59 -0.15 -14.85
N LYS A 161 4.54 -0.90 -15.18
CA LYS A 161 3.40 -1.11 -14.28
C LYS A 161 3.83 -1.72 -12.94
N ALA A 162 4.62 -2.80 -12.98
CA ALA A 162 5.09 -3.47 -11.78
C ALA A 162 5.97 -2.57 -10.90
N CYS A 163 6.83 -1.75 -11.52
CA CYS A 163 7.70 -0.81 -10.83
C CYS A 163 6.92 0.35 -10.21
N THR A 164 5.99 0.96 -10.96
CA THR A 164 5.13 2.03 -10.46
C THR A 164 4.28 1.54 -9.29
N HIS A 165 3.67 0.36 -9.40
CA HIS A 165 2.89 -0.23 -8.32
C HIS A 165 3.76 -0.55 -7.09
N PHE A 166 4.97 -1.06 -7.31
CA PHE A 166 5.94 -1.29 -6.24
C PHE A 166 6.31 0.01 -5.51
N ILE A 167 6.64 1.08 -6.24
CA ILE A 167 6.98 2.39 -5.66
C ILE A 167 5.80 2.97 -4.87
N ALA A 168 4.58 2.85 -5.38
CA ALA A 168 3.37 3.27 -4.67
C ALA A 168 3.21 2.50 -3.34
N ALA A 169 3.36 1.17 -3.36
CA ALA A 169 3.30 0.34 -2.17
C ALA A 169 4.42 0.64 -1.17
N LEU A 170 5.63 0.99 -1.63
CA LEU A 170 6.72 1.46 -0.77
C LEU A 170 6.33 2.76 -0.04
N CYS A 171 5.76 3.71 -0.77
CA CYS A 171 5.31 4.97 -0.21
C CYS A 171 4.20 4.77 0.82
N GLU A 172 3.22 3.94 0.51
CA GLU A 172 2.15 3.58 1.44
C GLU A 172 2.71 2.90 2.70
N MET A 173 3.61 1.93 2.54
CA MET A 173 4.26 1.26 3.67
C MET A 173 5.05 2.27 4.52
N SER A 174 5.75 3.22 3.90
CA SER A 174 6.51 4.25 4.63
C SER A 174 5.60 5.09 5.54
N ARG A 175 4.41 5.45 5.05
CA ARG A 175 3.40 6.25 5.76
C ARG A 175 2.75 5.46 6.89
N ASN A 176 2.46 4.18 6.66
CA ASN A 176 1.76 3.32 7.62
C ASN A 176 2.69 2.71 8.69
N ALA A 177 4.00 2.60 8.42
CA ALA A 177 4.95 2.00 9.35
C ALA A 177 5.23 2.89 10.57
N LYS A 178 4.86 2.41 11.76
CA LYS A 178 5.15 3.12 13.03
C LYS A 178 6.64 3.21 13.36
N ARG A 179 7.43 2.21 12.96
CA ARG A 179 8.88 2.14 13.15
C ARG A 179 9.50 1.44 11.95
N VAL A 180 10.48 2.08 11.33
CA VAL A 180 11.34 1.51 10.30
C VAL A 180 12.78 1.56 10.81
N THR A 181 13.51 0.46 10.66
CA THR A 181 14.93 0.37 11.03
C THR A 181 15.74 0.33 9.76
N ALA A 182 16.75 1.21 9.64
CA ALA A 182 17.63 1.30 8.48
C ALA A 182 18.67 0.17 8.37
N ALA A 183 18.65 -0.79 9.30
CA ALA A 183 19.64 -1.86 9.33
C ALA A 183 19.45 -2.80 8.14
N GLU A 184 20.38 -2.73 7.19
CA GLU A 184 20.50 -3.70 6.13
C GLU A 184 20.79 -5.08 6.73
N LYS A 185 20.11 -6.09 6.20
CA LYS A 185 20.28 -7.48 6.62
C LYS A 185 20.80 -8.27 5.44
N ASP A 186 21.94 -8.91 5.63
CA ASP A 186 22.40 -9.94 4.72
C ASP A 186 21.36 -11.06 4.64
N VAL A 187 21.08 -11.48 3.43
CA VAL A 187 20.09 -12.50 3.13
C VAL A 187 20.72 -13.54 2.23
N ASP A 188 20.73 -14.78 2.71
CA ASP A 188 21.29 -15.93 1.99
C ASP A 188 20.48 -16.28 0.72
N ASN A 189 19.18 -15.95 0.71
CA ASN A 189 18.30 -16.16 -0.44
C ASN A 189 17.52 -14.88 -0.76
N GLU A 190 17.98 -14.18 -1.78
CA GLU A 190 17.43 -12.90 -2.23
C GLU A 190 15.99 -13.05 -2.72
N LYS A 191 15.72 -14.07 -3.55
CA LYS A 191 14.39 -14.29 -4.14
C LYS A 191 13.35 -14.61 -3.06
N TYR A 192 13.69 -15.44 -2.07
CA TYR A 192 12.81 -15.71 -0.94
C TYR A 192 12.56 -14.44 -0.09
N ALA A 193 13.64 -13.74 0.27
CA ALA A 193 13.56 -12.53 1.10
C ALA A 193 12.71 -11.43 0.44
N PHE A 194 12.92 -11.20 -0.86
CA PHE A 194 12.17 -10.20 -1.60
C PHE A 194 10.73 -10.63 -1.83
N ARG A 195 10.45 -11.92 -2.09
CA ARG A 195 9.07 -12.43 -2.13
C ARG A 195 8.33 -12.13 -0.82
N CYS A 196 8.93 -12.43 0.34
CA CYS A 196 8.32 -12.11 1.63
C CYS A 196 8.10 -10.60 1.82
N PHE A 197 8.99 -9.78 1.24
CA PHE A 197 8.81 -8.34 1.24
C PHE A 197 7.64 -7.89 0.36
N LEU A 198 7.50 -8.41 -0.85
CA LEU A 198 6.37 -8.14 -1.74
C LEU A 198 5.03 -8.54 -1.10
N LEU A 199 4.98 -9.67 -0.39
CA LEU A 199 3.79 -10.08 0.36
C LEU A 199 3.43 -9.08 1.46
N ARG A 200 4.42 -8.51 2.14
CA ARG A 200 4.20 -7.46 3.15
C ARG A 200 3.71 -6.15 2.54
N LEU A 201 4.06 -5.89 1.28
CA LEU A 201 3.61 -4.74 0.50
C LEU A 201 2.21 -4.94 -0.12
N GLY A 202 1.60 -6.12 0.02
CA GLY A 202 0.25 -6.39 -0.48
C GLY A 202 0.17 -7.12 -1.82
N PHE A 203 1.29 -7.58 -2.40
CA PHE A 203 1.32 -8.34 -3.66
C PHE A 203 0.84 -9.79 -3.45
N ILE A 204 -0.43 -9.96 -3.06
CA ILE A 204 -1.07 -11.22 -2.66
C ILE A 204 -2.23 -11.53 -3.61
N GLY A 205 -2.24 -12.72 -4.22
CA GLY A 205 -3.27 -13.09 -5.19
C GLY A 205 -2.70 -13.42 -6.57
N ALA A 206 -3.60 -13.73 -7.50
CA ALA A 206 -3.25 -14.09 -8.88
C ALA A 206 -2.98 -12.86 -9.76
N GLU A 207 -3.63 -11.71 -9.47
CA GLU A 207 -3.43 -10.45 -10.19
C GLU A 207 -1.98 -9.95 -10.13
N TYR A 208 -1.31 -10.12 -8.99
CA TYR A 208 0.08 -9.74 -8.79
C TYR A 208 1.08 -10.83 -9.27
N LYS A 209 0.62 -11.91 -9.92
CA LYS A 209 1.52 -12.99 -10.37
C LYS A 209 2.54 -12.48 -11.39
N ALA A 210 2.10 -11.67 -12.35
CA ALA A 210 2.98 -11.08 -13.36
C ALA A 210 3.99 -10.12 -12.73
N GLU A 211 3.52 -9.21 -11.87
CA GLU A 211 4.36 -8.23 -11.18
C GLU A 211 5.41 -8.91 -10.29
N ARG A 212 5.02 -9.93 -9.51
CA ARG A 212 5.98 -10.71 -8.73
C ARG A 212 7.01 -11.43 -9.60
N LYS A 213 6.61 -11.95 -10.77
CA LYS A 213 7.56 -12.59 -11.70
C LYS A 213 8.59 -11.59 -12.18
N ILE A 214 8.15 -10.38 -12.54
CA ILE A 214 9.02 -9.29 -13.02
C ILE A 214 9.96 -8.83 -11.91
N LEU A 215 9.45 -8.52 -10.72
CA LEU A 215 10.22 -7.98 -9.60
C LEU A 215 11.19 -8.99 -8.97
N LEU A 216 10.99 -10.29 -9.22
CA LEU A 216 11.87 -11.36 -8.73
C LEU A 216 12.85 -11.89 -9.79
N LYS A 217 12.77 -11.42 -11.05
CA LYS A 217 13.50 -12.02 -12.18
C LYS A 217 15.02 -11.92 -12.05
N ASN A 218 15.51 -10.82 -11.47
CA ASN A 218 16.93 -10.50 -11.34
C ASN A 218 17.55 -11.01 -10.01
N LEU A 219 16.78 -11.68 -9.15
CA LEU A 219 17.21 -12.11 -7.83
C LEU A 219 17.65 -13.57 -7.81
N THR A 220 18.68 -13.87 -7.04
CA THR A 220 19.24 -15.22 -6.93
C THR A 220 18.51 -16.07 -5.87
N GLY A 221 18.57 -17.39 -6.04
CA GLY A 221 17.98 -18.37 -5.13
C GLY A 221 16.53 -18.77 -5.42
N SER A 222 15.95 -19.54 -4.50
CA SER A 222 14.60 -20.11 -4.59
C SER A 222 13.56 -19.18 -3.98
N SER A 223 12.39 -19.04 -4.61
CA SER A 223 11.28 -18.28 -4.02
C SER A 223 10.54 -19.02 -2.89
N ALA A 224 10.75 -20.34 -2.77
CA ALA A 224 9.98 -21.20 -1.87
C ALA A 224 10.67 -21.44 -0.51
N PHE A 225 12.01 -21.50 -0.49
CA PHE A 225 12.76 -21.90 0.69
C PHE A 225 13.69 -20.79 1.18
N LYS A 226 13.71 -20.56 2.49
CA LYS A 226 14.55 -19.53 3.12
C LYS A 226 16.05 -19.85 3.03
N ASN A 227 16.41 -21.11 3.21
CA ASN A 227 17.76 -21.59 3.04
C ASN A 227 17.83 -22.16 1.62
N GLY A 228 18.63 -21.54 0.76
CA GLY A 228 18.87 -22.05 -0.58
C GLY A 228 19.80 -23.25 -0.51
N ASP A 229 19.26 -24.44 -0.23
CA ASP A 229 20.01 -25.65 -0.60
C ASP A 229 20.21 -25.61 -2.12
N ALA A 230 21.48 -25.70 -2.51
CA ALA A 230 22.02 -25.42 -3.84
C ALA A 230 21.58 -26.43 -4.93
N ASP A 231 20.47 -27.14 -4.73
CA ASP A 231 20.06 -28.29 -5.55
C ASP A 231 18.66 -28.12 -6.16
N HIS A 232 18.12 -26.90 -6.16
CA HIS A 232 16.86 -26.56 -6.84
C HIS A 232 17.01 -25.29 -7.71
N GLU A 233 18.06 -25.24 -8.53
CA GLU A 233 17.91 -24.63 -9.85
C GLU A 233 17.14 -25.62 -10.74
N ILE A 234 15.82 -25.71 -10.55
CA ILE A 234 14.96 -26.29 -11.58
C ILE A 234 14.25 -25.18 -12.33
N SER A 235 14.70 -25.09 -13.59
CA SER A 235 14.19 -24.40 -14.75
C SER A 235 12.67 -24.27 -14.89
N GLU A 236 12.33 -23.19 -15.60
CA GLU A 236 11.08 -22.86 -16.31
C GLU A 236 9.91 -22.20 -15.55
#